data_AF-A0A376GGY4-F1
#
_entry.id   AF-A0A376GGY4-F1
#
_cell.length_a   1.000
_cell.length_b   1.000
_cell.length_c   1.000
_cell.angle_alpha   90.00
_cell.angle_beta   90.00
_cell.angle_gamma   90.00
#
_symmetry.space_group_name_H-M   'P 1'
#
loop_
_entity.id
_entity.type
_entity.pdbx_description
1 polymer ?
#
loop_
_entity_poly.entity_id
_entity_poly.type
_entity_poly.pdbx_seq_one_letter_code
_entity_poly.pdbx_strand_id
1 'polypeptide(L)'
;MTEGFLNEIESVSNEWLKEFDKKEIVFAEGKFDREILKNQTIIALRNEENKVVTFLNVIPDYAKDEMTYDLFRRTVDSPNGSMDAVIIALINHAKENQKKYINIGLTPLAGLDKPNNIAEQLMKFAYQRIGTFKQYQTMRDFKEKYANYWINKYIIYANEVELLQLPQALNKVMKPQDEN
;
A
#
# COMPACT_ATOMS: atom_id res chain seq x y z
N MET A 1 13.62 -0.63 19.15
CA MET A 1 12.17 -0.82 19.37
C MET A 1 11.98 -1.77 20.55
N THR A 2 10.95 -1.59 21.40
CA THR A 2 10.69 -2.50 22.52
C THR A 2 9.78 -3.65 22.11
N GLU A 3 9.88 -4.81 22.76
CA GLU A 3 8.97 -5.95 22.54
C GLU A 3 7.50 -5.58 22.78
N GLY A 4 7.24 -4.73 23.79
CA GLY A 4 5.90 -4.24 24.07
C GLY A 4 5.29 -3.49 22.89
N PHE A 5 6.05 -2.60 22.25
CA PHE A 5 5.57 -1.86 21.08
C PHE A 5 5.38 -2.77 19.84
N LEU A 6 6.26 -3.76 19.64
CA LEU A 6 6.09 -4.76 18.59
C LEU A 6 4.78 -5.54 18.75
N ASN A 7 4.43 -5.91 19.99
CA ASN A 7 3.15 -6.58 20.29
C ASN A 7 1.95 -5.68 19.97
N GLU A 8 2.04 -4.37 20.25
CA GLU A 8 0.96 -3.43 19.91
C GLU A 8 0.72 -3.37 18.40
N ILE A 9 1.77 -3.16 17.59
CA ILE A 9 1.61 -3.07 16.13
C ILE A 9 1.26 -4.42 15.49
N GLU A 10 1.68 -5.53 16.09
CA GLU A 10 1.24 -6.87 15.66
C GLU A 10 -0.26 -7.08 15.91
N SER A 11 -0.79 -6.60 17.04
CA SER A 11 -2.23 -6.65 17.30
C SER A 11 -3.02 -5.86 16.25
N VAL A 12 -2.58 -4.65 15.92
CA VAL A 12 -3.19 -3.83 14.85
C VAL A 12 -3.11 -4.54 13.50
N SER A 13 -1.98 -5.17 13.22
CA SER A 13 -1.73 -5.92 12.00
C SER A 13 -2.68 -7.13 11.86
N ASN A 14 -2.82 -7.93 12.92
CA ASN A 14 -3.70 -9.10 12.95
C ASN A 14 -5.17 -8.71 12.80
N GLU A 15 -5.61 -7.65 13.48
CA GLU A 15 -6.96 -7.12 13.32
C GLU A 15 -7.22 -6.63 11.90
N TRP A 16 -6.27 -5.89 11.32
CA TRP A 16 -6.39 -5.38 9.95
C TRP A 16 -6.59 -6.50 8.93
N LEU A 17 -5.81 -7.58 9.02
CA LEU A 17 -5.93 -8.74 8.13
C LEU A 17 -7.30 -9.42 8.28
N LYS A 18 -7.75 -9.60 9.53
CA LYS A 18 -9.00 -10.29 9.86
C LYS A 18 -10.24 -9.48 9.44
N GLU A 19 -10.28 -8.20 9.79
CA GLU A 19 -11.51 -7.38 9.69
C GLU A 19 -11.67 -6.72 8.31
N PHE A 20 -10.59 -6.46 7.58
CA PHE A 20 -10.66 -5.91 6.21
C PHE A 20 -10.59 -6.99 5.12
N ASP A 21 -10.74 -8.28 5.50
CA ASP A 21 -10.63 -9.46 4.62
C ASP A 21 -9.40 -9.37 3.71
N LYS A 22 -8.27 -8.98 4.31
CA LYS A 22 -6.98 -8.84 3.63
C LYS A 22 -6.14 -10.06 3.97
N LYS A 23 -5.62 -10.71 2.94
CA LYS A 23 -4.52 -11.67 3.11
C LYS A 23 -3.21 -10.90 3.09
N GLU A 24 -2.19 -11.44 3.76
CA GLU A 24 -0.82 -10.96 3.54
C GLU A 24 -0.51 -11.07 2.05
N ILE A 25 -0.08 -9.97 1.46
CA ILE A 25 0.38 -9.91 0.07
C ILE A 25 1.90 -10.03 0.12
N VAL A 26 2.45 -10.96 -0.67
CA VAL A 26 3.90 -11.04 -0.90
C VAL A 26 4.23 -10.49 -2.28
N PHE A 27 5.52 -10.32 -2.58
CA PHE A 27 6.05 -9.79 -3.85
C PHE A 27 5.94 -8.26 -4.02
N ALA A 28 4.74 -7.67 -3.89
CA ALA A 28 4.52 -6.23 -4.09
C ALA A 28 4.37 -5.42 -2.80
N GLU A 29 4.08 -6.10 -1.70
CA GLU A 29 3.98 -5.56 -0.33
C GLU A 29 4.76 -6.50 0.59
N GLY A 30 5.25 -5.97 1.71
CA GLY A 30 5.85 -6.77 2.76
C GLY A 30 4.80 -7.45 3.63
N LYS A 31 5.23 -8.52 4.31
CA LYS A 31 4.47 -9.15 5.38
C LYS A 31 4.84 -8.54 6.73
N PHE A 32 3.97 -8.69 7.73
CA PHE A 32 4.38 -8.37 9.10
C PHE A 32 5.49 -9.34 9.56
N ASP A 33 6.72 -8.83 9.65
CA ASP A 33 7.89 -9.57 10.09
C ASP A 33 8.60 -8.80 11.21
N ARG A 34 8.57 -9.34 12.43
CA ARG A 34 9.14 -8.70 13.62
C ARG A 34 10.64 -8.42 13.47
N GLU A 35 11.37 -9.32 12.81
CA GLU A 35 12.83 -9.21 12.65
C GLU A 35 13.22 -8.10 11.68
N ILE A 36 12.35 -7.82 10.70
CA ILE A 36 12.52 -6.69 9.78
C ILE A 36 12.06 -5.39 10.44
N LEU A 37 10.84 -5.38 11.00
CA LEU A 37 10.21 -4.17 11.53
C LEU A 37 10.98 -3.57 12.71
N LYS A 38 11.62 -4.38 13.55
CA LYS A 38 12.43 -3.88 14.68
C LYS A 38 13.57 -2.94 14.25
N ASN A 39 14.01 -3.07 13.00
CA ASN A 39 15.09 -2.30 12.39
C ASN A 39 14.60 -1.15 11.49
N GLN A 40 13.29 -0.90 11.45
CA GLN A 40 12.69 0.15 10.63
C GLN A 40 12.07 1.25 11.50
N THR A 41 11.94 2.45 10.93
CA THR A 41 11.19 3.53 11.58
C THR A 41 9.70 3.24 11.45
N ILE A 42 8.98 3.28 12.57
CA ILE A 42 7.52 3.11 12.63
C ILE A 42 6.91 4.44 13.02
N ILE A 43 5.92 4.89 12.24
CA ILE A 43 5.08 6.03 12.59
C ILE A 43 3.74 5.47 13.02
N ALA A 44 3.33 5.76 14.26
CA ALA A 44 2.12 5.23 14.86
C ALA A 44 1.25 6.33 15.46
N LEU A 45 -0.06 6.19 15.28
CA LEU A 45 -1.08 7.00 15.95
C LEU A 45 -1.62 6.22 17.15
N ARG A 46 -1.68 6.90 18.30
CA ARG A 46 -2.30 6.39 19.52
C ARG A 46 -3.64 7.08 19.79
N ASN A 47 -4.59 6.35 20.35
CA ASN A 47 -5.86 6.90 20.81
C ASN A 47 -5.74 7.51 22.23
N GLU A 48 -6.86 7.99 22.78
CA GLU A 48 -6.92 8.62 24.12
C GLU A 48 -6.52 7.64 25.25
N GLU A 49 -6.70 6.34 25.05
CA GLU A 49 -6.27 5.28 25.97
C GLU A 49 -4.78 4.91 25.79
N ASN A 50 -4.05 5.68 24.99
CA ASN A 50 -2.65 5.46 24.65
C ASN A 50 -2.39 4.11 23.92
N LYS A 51 -3.38 3.53 23.24
CA LYS A 51 -3.21 2.32 22.42
C LYS A 51 -2.89 2.68 20.97
N VAL A 52 -1.97 1.97 20.33
CA VAL A 52 -1.74 2.13 18.87
C VAL A 52 -2.98 1.67 18.11
N VAL A 53 -3.48 2.55 17.23
CA VAL A 53 -4.67 2.28 16.38
C VAL A 53 -4.39 2.38 14.90
N THR A 54 -3.25 2.97 14.50
CA THR A 54 -2.82 3.04 13.10
C THR A 54 -1.31 3.12 13.07
N PHE A 55 -0.68 2.42 12.14
CA PHE A 55 0.76 2.54 11.93
C PHE A 55 1.15 2.39 10.48
N LEU A 56 2.32 2.93 10.14
CA LEU A 56 3.09 2.53 8.97
C LEU A 56 4.56 2.33 9.31
N ASN A 57 5.25 1.51 8.53
CA ASN A 57 6.70 1.41 8.54
C ASN A 57 7.30 2.22 7.37
N VAL A 58 8.37 2.94 7.66
CA VAL A 58 9.18 3.63 6.65
C VAL A 58 10.25 2.66 6.17
N ILE A 59 10.30 2.42 4.86
CA ILE A 59 11.31 1.57 4.26
C ILE A 59 12.50 2.42 3.79
N PRO A 60 13.74 1.96 4.05
CA PRO A 60 14.93 2.68 3.62
C PRO A 60 14.97 2.81 2.10
N ASP A 61 15.40 3.99 1.67
CA ASP A 61 15.37 4.44 0.29
C ASP A 61 16.29 3.59 -0.61
N TYR A 62 15.74 3.05 -1.70
CA TYR A 62 16.51 2.45 -2.81
C TYR A 62 16.70 3.45 -3.97
N ALA A 63 16.06 4.62 -3.89
CA ALA A 63 16.27 5.74 -4.80
C ALA A 63 17.06 6.85 -4.08
N LYS A 64 17.32 7.97 -4.76
CA LYS A 64 17.96 9.13 -4.14
C LYS A 64 16.88 10.18 -3.86
N ASP A 65 16.96 10.82 -2.70
CA ASP A 65 16.07 11.89 -2.25
C ASP A 65 14.60 11.48 -2.02
N GLU A 66 14.29 10.17 -1.94
CA GLU A 66 12.93 9.65 -1.78
C GLU A 66 12.72 8.98 -0.40
N MET A 67 11.47 8.86 0.01
CA MET A 67 11.03 8.03 1.11
C MET A 67 9.76 7.29 0.69
N THR A 68 9.56 6.09 1.20
CA THR A 68 8.35 5.32 0.96
C THR A 68 8.00 4.52 2.20
N TYR A 69 6.77 4.03 2.24
CA TYR A 69 6.27 3.12 3.26
C TYR A 69 5.88 1.80 2.62
N ASP A 70 5.61 0.79 3.45
CA ASP A 70 5.19 -0.54 3.01
C ASP A 70 3.88 -0.95 3.69
N LEU A 71 3.95 -1.47 4.91
CA LEU A 71 2.79 -1.72 5.76
C LEU A 71 2.13 -0.39 6.14
N PHE A 72 0.82 -0.30 5.93
CA PHE A 72 0.00 0.81 6.40
C PHE A 72 -1.36 0.28 6.88
N ARG A 73 -1.49 0.10 8.20
CA ARG A 73 -2.59 -0.67 8.81
C ARG A 73 -3.27 0.14 9.91
N ARG A 74 -4.56 -0.13 10.14
CA ARG A 74 -5.35 0.48 11.22
C ARG A 74 -6.34 -0.50 11.84
N THR A 75 -6.74 -0.24 13.06
CA THR A 75 -7.85 -0.94 13.72
C THR A 75 -9.20 -0.43 13.21
N VAL A 76 -10.26 -1.23 13.40
CA VAL A 76 -11.64 -0.88 13.05
C VAL A 76 -12.14 0.32 13.85
N ASP A 77 -11.71 0.42 15.10
CA ASP A 77 -12.04 1.53 16.01
C ASP A 77 -11.18 2.78 15.80
N SER A 78 -10.22 2.75 14.87
CA SER A 78 -9.38 3.92 14.59
C SER A 78 -10.24 5.11 14.15
N PRO A 79 -9.99 6.32 14.69
CA PRO A 79 -10.80 7.50 14.36
C PRO A 79 -10.76 7.82 12.86
N ASN A 80 -11.83 8.45 12.37
CA ASN A 80 -11.83 9.00 11.01
C ASN A 80 -10.66 9.98 10.84
N GLY A 81 -9.91 9.83 9.74
CA GLY A 81 -8.70 10.61 9.50
C GLY A 81 -7.43 10.06 10.16
N SER A 82 -7.47 8.90 10.83
CA SER A 82 -6.30 8.27 11.44
C SER A 82 -5.15 8.03 10.44
N MET A 83 -5.47 7.47 9.27
CA MET A 83 -4.52 7.30 8.17
C MET A 83 -3.99 8.64 7.66
N ASP A 84 -4.84 9.66 7.60
CA ASP A 84 -4.43 10.99 7.15
C ASP A 84 -3.41 11.63 8.10
N ALA A 85 -3.63 11.50 9.41
CA ALA A 85 -2.69 11.94 10.43
C ALA A 85 -1.33 11.24 10.30
N VAL A 86 -1.32 9.93 10.05
CA VAL A 86 -0.09 9.15 9.88
C VAL A 86 0.65 9.55 8.59
N ILE A 87 -0.04 9.83 7.48
CA ILE A 87 0.58 10.35 6.26
C ILE A 87 1.17 11.75 6.48
N ILE A 88 0.49 12.63 7.21
CA ILE A 88 1.03 13.96 7.56
C ILE A 88 2.30 13.82 8.42
N ALA A 89 2.31 12.89 9.37
CA ALA A 89 3.50 12.58 10.16
C ALA A 89 4.64 12.04 9.29
N LEU A 90 4.36 11.19 8.29
CA LEU A 90 5.34 10.75 7.30
C LEU A 90 5.91 11.93 6.49
N ILE A 91 5.06 12.87 6.06
CA ILE A 91 5.49 14.09 5.35
C ILE A 91 6.45 14.92 6.20
N ASN A 92 6.15 15.10 7.48
CA ASN A 92 7.03 15.82 8.40
C ASN A 92 8.35 15.07 8.62
N HIS A 93 8.28 13.75 8.82
CA HIS A 93 9.47 12.91 8.97
C HIS A 93 10.38 12.96 7.74
N ALA A 94 9.81 12.95 6.53
CA ALA A 94 10.56 13.08 5.29
C ALA A 94 11.27 14.45 5.20
N LYS A 95 10.60 15.54 5.59
CA LYS A 95 11.20 16.89 5.63
C LYS A 95 12.37 16.97 6.61
N GLU A 96 12.22 16.41 7.81
CA GLU A 96 13.28 16.36 8.83
C GLU A 96 14.50 15.58 8.32
N ASN A 97 14.27 14.55 7.51
CA ASN A 97 15.32 13.73 6.88
C ASN A 97 15.76 14.28 5.51
N GLN A 98 15.42 15.52 5.18
CA GLN A 98 15.84 16.23 3.96
C GLN A 98 15.48 15.47 2.67
N LYS A 99 14.39 14.71 2.68
CA LYS A 99 13.86 14.01 1.51
C LYS A 99 13.02 14.97 0.67
N LYS A 100 13.16 14.88 -0.65
CA LYS A 100 12.43 15.73 -1.61
C LYS A 100 11.10 15.09 -2.02
N TYR A 101 11.06 13.77 -2.04
CA TYR A 101 9.92 13.01 -2.54
C TYR A 101 9.44 11.99 -1.53
N ILE A 102 8.13 11.77 -1.50
CA ILE A 102 7.53 10.60 -0.89
C ILE A 102 6.83 9.83 -2.01
N ASN A 103 7.21 8.57 -2.17
CA ASN A 103 6.48 7.63 -2.99
C ASN A 103 5.42 6.95 -2.12
N ILE A 104 4.16 7.25 -2.43
CA ILE A 104 2.98 6.75 -1.71
C ILE A 104 2.43 5.46 -2.34
N GLY A 105 3.26 4.75 -3.10
CA GLY A 105 2.95 3.46 -3.71
C GLY A 105 2.08 3.53 -4.97
N LEU A 106 1.98 2.38 -5.65
CA LEU A 106 1.25 2.22 -6.91
C LEU A 106 -0.27 2.28 -6.72
N THR A 107 -0.99 2.75 -7.75
CA THR A 107 -2.42 2.45 -7.91
C THR A 107 -2.69 1.77 -9.23
N PRO A 108 -3.11 0.49 -9.24
CA PRO A 108 -3.30 -0.26 -10.49
C PRO A 108 -4.33 0.38 -11.42
N LEU A 109 -4.04 0.36 -12.71
CA LEU A 109 -4.92 0.74 -13.83
C LEU A 109 -5.40 2.21 -13.87
N ALA A 110 -5.10 3.02 -12.85
CA ALA A 110 -5.51 4.42 -12.81
C ALA A 110 -4.90 5.29 -13.93
N GLY A 111 -3.81 4.84 -14.57
CA GLY A 111 -3.13 5.54 -15.68
C GLY A 111 -3.54 5.09 -17.10
N LEU A 112 -4.57 4.27 -17.25
CA LEU A 112 -5.07 3.77 -18.55
C LEU A 112 -5.96 4.80 -19.27
N ASP A 113 -5.42 6.00 -19.49
CA ASP A 113 -6.18 7.11 -20.10
C ASP A 113 -6.42 6.90 -21.59
N LYS A 114 -5.39 6.43 -22.32
CA LYS A 114 -5.40 6.25 -23.78
C LYS A 114 -5.04 4.80 -24.14
N PRO A 115 -6.03 3.88 -24.15
CA PRO A 115 -5.79 2.49 -24.52
C PRO A 115 -5.49 2.39 -26.02
N ASN A 116 -4.45 1.62 -26.38
CA ASN A 116 -3.95 1.51 -27.76
C ASN A 116 -4.41 0.24 -28.48
N ASN A 117 -4.85 -0.78 -27.74
CA ASN A 117 -5.32 -2.05 -28.31
C ASN A 117 -6.59 -2.55 -27.59
N ILE A 118 -7.19 -3.63 -28.12
CA ILE A 118 -8.46 -4.18 -27.60
C ILE A 118 -8.30 -4.63 -26.15
N ALA A 119 -7.17 -5.26 -25.81
CA ALA A 119 -6.91 -5.72 -24.45
C ALA A 119 -6.84 -4.56 -23.45
N GLU A 120 -6.17 -3.46 -23.79
CA GLU A 120 -6.13 -2.24 -22.97
C GLU A 120 -7.52 -1.58 -22.85
N GLN A 121 -8.32 -1.59 -23.91
CA GLN A 121 -9.71 -1.11 -23.85
C GLN A 121 -10.56 -1.94 -22.89
N LEU A 122 -10.42 -3.26 -22.92
CA LEU A 122 -11.11 -4.18 -22.00
C LEU A 122 -10.67 -3.93 -20.55
N MET A 123 -9.37 -3.74 -20.31
CA MET A 123 -8.84 -3.43 -18.97
C MET A 123 -9.35 -2.07 -18.46
N LYS A 124 -9.40 -1.05 -19.32
CA LYS A 124 -9.98 0.25 -18.98
C LYS A 124 -11.47 0.14 -18.64
N PHE A 125 -12.23 -0.61 -19.43
CA PHE A 125 -13.64 -0.87 -19.16
C PHE A 125 -13.82 -1.60 -17.82
N ALA A 126 -13.02 -2.63 -17.58
CA ALA A 126 -13.03 -3.39 -16.33
C ALA A 126 -12.76 -2.49 -15.12
N TYR A 127 -11.71 -1.66 -15.19
CA TYR A 127 -11.39 -0.67 -14.16
C TYR A 127 -12.56 0.26 -13.86
N GLN A 128 -13.28 0.74 -14.88
CA GLN A 128 -14.38 1.71 -14.71
C GLN A 128 -15.71 1.10 -14.26
N ARG A 129 -15.99 -0.15 -14.63
CA ARG A 129 -17.35 -0.73 -14.53
C ARG A 129 -17.46 -1.94 -13.62
N ILE A 130 -16.36 -2.65 -13.35
CA ILE A 130 -16.39 -3.90 -12.57
C ILE A 130 -16.09 -3.59 -11.10
N GLY A 131 -17.01 -3.99 -10.22
CA GLY A 131 -16.96 -3.66 -8.79
C GLY A 131 -15.68 -4.09 -8.06
N THR A 132 -15.03 -5.18 -8.49
CA THR A 132 -13.78 -5.66 -7.89
C THR A 132 -12.60 -4.68 -8.08
N PHE A 133 -12.64 -3.81 -9.09
CA PHE A 133 -11.61 -2.78 -9.31
C PHE A 133 -11.88 -1.48 -8.56
N LYS A 134 -13.05 -1.33 -7.92
CA LYS A 134 -13.42 -0.13 -7.15
C LYS A 134 -12.43 0.14 -6.02
N GLN A 135 -11.84 -0.89 -5.43
CA GLN A 135 -10.80 -0.73 -4.40
C GLN A 135 -9.59 0.08 -4.90
N TYR A 136 -9.21 -0.06 -6.17
CA TYR A 136 -8.10 0.71 -6.74
C TYR A 136 -8.51 2.16 -7.00
N GLN A 137 -9.76 2.42 -7.37
CA GLN A 137 -10.29 3.79 -7.48
C GLN A 137 -10.29 4.48 -6.11
N THR A 138 -10.81 3.83 -5.06
CA THR A 138 -10.78 4.39 -3.70
C THR A 138 -9.36 4.64 -3.21
N MET A 139 -8.43 3.73 -3.53
CA MET A 139 -7.01 3.92 -3.20
C MET A 139 -6.40 5.10 -3.96
N ARG A 140 -6.79 5.32 -5.22
CA ARG A 140 -6.39 6.49 -6.01
C ARG A 140 -6.91 7.77 -5.35
N ASP A 141 -8.19 7.82 -5.04
CA ASP A 141 -8.85 8.99 -4.42
C ASP A 141 -8.21 9.36 -3.08
N PHE A 142 -7.86 8.34 -2.26
CA PHE A 142 -7.15 8.56 -1.01
C PHE A 142 -5.78 9.23 -1.24
N LYS A 143 -5.02 8.75 -2.21
CA LYS A 143 -3.68 9.26 -2.54
C LYS A 143 -3.71 10.64 -3.20
N GLU A 144 -4.77 10.95 -3.95
CA GLU A 144 -4.97 12.25 -4.62
C GLU A 144 -4.99 13.42 -3.63
N LYS A 145 -5.33 13.18 -2.36
CA LYS A 145 -5.26 14.18 -1.28
C LYS A 145 -3.83 14.70 -1.03
N TYR A 146 -2.81 13.92 -1.41
CA TYR A 146 -1.41 14.17 -1.10
C TYR A 146 -0.51 14.24 -2.33
N ALA A 147 -0.91 13.60 -3.44
CA ALA A 147 -0.09 13.48 -4.63
C ALA A 147 0.06 14.82 -5.35
N ASN A 148 1.30 15.25 -5.62
CA ASN A 148 1.56 16.41 -6.47
C ASN A 148 1.54 16.05 -7.96
N TYR A 149 1.96 14.84 -8.31
CA TYR A 149 2.00 14.34 -9.67
C TYR A 149 1.95 12.81 -9.66
N TRP A 150 1.64 12.23 -10.82
CA TRP A 150 1.55 10.79 -11.01
C TRP A 150 2.52 10.32 -12.09
N ILE A 151 3.24 9.23 -11.81
CA ILE A 151 4.16 8.59 -12.74
C ILE A 151 3.57 7.25 -13.16
N ASN A 152 3.38 7.06 -14.46
CA ASN A 152 2.93 5.79 -15.00
C ASN A 152 4.02 4.72 -14.87
N LYS A 153 3.61 3.54 -14.40
CA LYS A 153 4.42 2.32 -14.39
C LYS A 153 3.81 1.35 -15.40
N TYR A 154 4.66 0.66 -16.14
CA TYR A 154 4.26 -0.17 -17.28
C TYR A 154 4.66 -1.62 -17.06
N ILE A 155 3.84 -2.53 -17.58
CA ILE A 155 4.12 -3.95 -17.65
C ILE A 155 4.47 -4.27 -19.10
N ILE A 156 5.58 -4.95 -19.30
CA ILE A 156 6.03 -5.41 -20.61
C ILE A 156 5.54 -6.85 -20.79
N TYR A 157 4.86 -7.10 -21.91
CA TYR A 157 4.31 -8.40 -22.27
C TYR A 157 4.61 -8.66 -23.75
N ALA A 158 4.70 -9.93 -24.15
CA ALA A 158 5.09 -10.31 -25.51
C ALA A 158 3.91 -10.25 -26.50
N ASN A 159 2.68 -10.49 -26.04
CA ASN A 159 1.47 -10.45 -26.87
C ASN A 159 0.19 -10.13 -26.06
N GLU A 160 -0.89 -9.76 -26.74
CA GLU A 160 -2.15 -9.34 -26.10
C GLU A 160 -2.81 -10.44 -25.24
N VAL A 161 -2.57 -11.73 -25.53
CA VAL A 161 -3.13 -12.85 -24.75
C VAL A 161 -2.49 -12.90 -23.36
N GLU A 162 -1.20 -12.61 -23.25
CA GLU A 162 -0.50 -12.52 -21.95
C GLU A 162 -1.07 -11.39 -21.08
N LEU A 163 -1.47 -10.27 -21.68
CA LEU A 163 -2.10 -9.18 -20.94
C LEU A 163 -3.43 -9.63 -20.30
N LEU A 164 -4.21 -10.48 -20.98
CA LEU A 164 -5.44 -11.05 -20.42
C LEU A 164 -5.17 -12.04 -19.27
N GLN A 165 -4.01 -12.69 -19.27
CA GLN A 165 -3.58 -13.60 -18.21
C GLN A 165 -2.94 -12.89 -17.00
N LEU A 166 -2.57 -11.62 -17.17
CA LEU A 166 -1.86 -10.84 -16.15
C LEU A 166 -2.55 -10.86 -14.77
N PRO A 167 -3.88 -10.70 -14.63
CA PRO A 167 -4.51 -10.77 -13.32
C PRO A 167 -4.30 -12.12 -12.63
N GLN A 168 -4.32 -13.22 -13.39
CA GLN A 168 -4.08 -14.56 -12.86
C GLN A 168 -2.62 -14.75 -12.45
N ALA A 169 -1.68 -14.27 -13.27
CA ALA A 169 -0.25 -14.33 -12.99
C ALA A 169 0.11 -13.53 -11.72
N LEU A 170 -0.43 -12.30 -11.58
CA LEU A 170 -0.25 -11.47 -10.39
C LEU A 170 -0.85 -12.13 -9.15
N ASN A 171 -2.09 -12.65 -9.24
CA ASN A 171 -2.72 -13.35 -8.12
C ASN A 171 -1.92 -14.59 -7.67
N LYS A 172 -1.21 -15.26 -8.57
CA LYS A 172 -0.39 -16.43 -8.23
C LYS A 172 0.85 -16.04 -7.45
N VAL A 173 1.51 -14.93 -7.81
CA VAL A 173 2.77 -14.50 -7.16
C VAL A 173 2.54 -13.65 -5.91
N MET A 174 1.36 -13.06 -5.76
CA MET A 174 0.99 -12.23 -4.61
C MET A 174 0.49 -13.03 -3.39
N LYS A 175 0.26 -14.33 -3.53
CA LYS A 175 -0.16 -15.20 -2.41
C LYS A 175 1.06 -15.74 -1.64
N PRO A 176 1.04 -15.75 -0.31
CA PRO A 176 2.08 -16.40 0.49
C PRO A 176 2.18 -17.90 0.14
N GLN A 177 3.40 -18.45 0.11
CA GLN A 177 3.62 -19.86 -0.23
C GLN A 177 3.08 -20.85 0.83
N ASP A 178 2.71 -20.35 2.02
CA ASP A 178 2.30 -21.17 3.17
C ASP A 178 0.78 -21.47 3.22
N GLU A 179 0.00 -21.12 2.20
CA GLU A 179 -1.43 -21.47 2.08
C GLU A 179 -1.70 -22.56 1.03
N ASN A 180 -1.12 -23.76 1.19
CA ASN A 180 -1.56 -25.00 0.52
C ASN A 180 -1.96 -26.07 1.53
#